data_AF-A0A7Y2JQV4-F1
#
_entry.id   AF-A0A7Y2JQV4-F1
#
_cell.length_a   1.000
_cell.length_b   1.000
_cell.length_c   1.000
_cell.angle_alpha   90.00
_cell.angle_beta   90.00
_cell.angle_gamma   90.00
#
_symmetry.space_group_name_H-M   'P 1'
#
loop_
_entity.id
_entity.type
_entity.pdbx_description
1 polymer ?
#
loop_
_entity_poly.entity_id
_entity_poly.type
_entity_poly.pdbx_seq_one_letter_code
_entity_poly.pdbx_strand_id
1 'polypeptide(L)' 'MSLNPRVMKGSMDFYGAIMFGRSPLTRAQRELLAVAVSAELDCHY' A
#
# COMPACT_ATOMS: atom_id res chain seq x y z
N MET A 1 -0.33 -5.05 -12.96
CA MET A 1 0.41 -3.90 -13.55
C MET A 1 1.60 -4.30 -14.44
N SER A 2 1.86 -5.60 -14.68
CA SER A 2 3.07 -6.08 -15.40
C SER A 2 3.12 -5.70 -16.89
N LEU A 3 1.98 -5.36 -17.49
CA LEU A 3 1.89 -4.93 -18.89
C LEU A 3 2.61 -3.61 -19.17
N ASN A 4 2.88 -2.80 -18.13
CA ASN A 4 3.67 -1.58 -18.25
C ASN A 4 4.75 -1.57 -17.15
N PRO A 5 6.01 -1.90 -17.47
CA PRO A 5 7.08 -2.00 -16.48
C PRO A 5 7.32 -0.70 -15.70
N ARG A 6 7.17 0.45 -16.35
CA ARG A 6 7.37 1.75 -15.70
C ARG A 6 6.28 2.01 -14.65
N VAL A 7 5.04 1.70 -14.98
CA VAL A 7 3.89 1.81 -14.05
C VAL A 7 4.05 0.84 -12.89
N MET A 8 4.41 -0.41 -13.16
CA MET A 8 4.66 -1.41 -12.11
C MET A 8 5.74 -0.93 -11.13
N LYS A 9 6.88 -0.44 -11.64
CA LYS A 9 7.96 0.08 -10.80
C LYS A 9 7.48 1.23 -9.91
N GLY A 10 6.79 2.22 -10.48
CA GLY A 10 6.27 3.36 -9.69
C GLY A 10 5.30 2.93 -8.59
N SER A 11 4.40 1.98 -8.88
CA SER A 11 3.46 1.44 -7.90
C SER A 11 4.17 0.70 -6.76
N MET A 12 5.16 -0.14 -7.09
CA MET A 12 5.93 -0.89 -6.08
C MET A 12 6.84 0.01 -5.25
N ASP A 13 7.45 1.02 -5.87
CA ASP A 13 8.26 2.03 -5.15
C ASP A 13 7.38 2.78 -4.14
N PHE A 14 6.17 3.20 -4.55
CA PHE A 14 5.22 3.86 -3.66
C PHE A 14 4.74 2.95 -2.52
N TYR A 15 4.32 1.73 -2.85
CA TYR A 15 3.92 0.72 -1.85
C TYR A 15 5.05 0.45 -0.84
N GLY A 16 6.29 0.32 -1.32
CA GLY A 16 7.49 0.17 -0.52
C GLY A 16 7.66 1.34 0.47
N ALA A 17 7.59 2.57 -0.05
CA ALA A 17 7.77 3.78 0.73
C ALA A 17 6.72 3.92 1.84
N ILE A 18 5.43 3.74 1.52
CA ILE A 18 4.36 3.90 2.51
C ILE A 18 4.39 2.77 3.54
N MET A 19 4.60 1.52 3.11
CA MET A 19 4.41 0.39 4.01
C MET A 19 5.67 0.02 4.81
N PHE A 20 6.86 0.21 4.26
CA PHE A 20 8.14 -0.22 4.87
C PHE A 20 9.10 0.94 5.18
N GLY A 21 8.81 2.17 4.73
CA GLY A 21 9.61 3.34 5.05
C GLY A 21 9.63 3.71 6.53
N ARG A 22 10.61 4.54 6.93
CA ARG A 22 10.65 5.12 8.28
C ARG A 22 9.42 5.99 8.50
N SER A 23 8.77 5.78 9.65
CA SER A 23 7.52 6.44 9.98
C SER A 23 7.30 6.39 11.50
N PRO A 24 6.58 7.36 12.09
CA PRO A 24 6.13 7.27 13.48
C PRO A 24 5.06 6.17 13.68
N LEU A 25 4.45 5.68 12.60
CA LEU A 25 3.52 4.56 12.66
C LEU A 25 4.27 3.24 12.62
N THR A 26 3.77 2.25 13.37
CA THR A 26 4.22 0.87 13.24
C THR A 26 3.67 0.25 11.95
N ARG A 27 4.24 -0.88 11.53
CA ARG A 27 3.71 -1.62 10.37
C ARG A 27 2.26 -2.05 10.60
N ALA A 28 1.94 -2.55 11.79
CA ALA A 28 0.58 -2.97 12.15
C ALA A 28 -0.43 -1.82 12.05
N GLN A 29 -0.05 -0.60 12.49
CA GLN A 29 -0.92 0.57 12.36
C GLN A 29 -1.17 0.95 10.89
N ARG A 30 -0.16 0.83 10.03
CA ARG A 30 -0.34 1.08 8.60
C ARG A 30 -1.24 0.06 7.92
N GLU A 31 -1.09 -1.22 8.26
CA GLU A 31 -2.00 -2.27 7.78
C GLU A 31 -3.42 -2.06 8.30
N LEU A 32 -3.59 -1.63 9.56
CA LEU A 32 -4.91 -1.30 10.12
C LEU A 32 -5.61 -0.21 9.29
N LEU A 33 -4.88 0.86 8.93
CA LEU A 33 -5.42 1.91 8.06
C LEU A 33 -5.80 1.37 6.69
N ALA A 34 -4.95 0.53 6.09
CA ALA A 34 -5.24 -0.10 4.80
C ALA A 34 -6.51 -0.96 4.85
N VAL A 35 -6.66 -1.80 5.88
CA VAL A 35 -7.84 -2.66 6.06
C VAL A 35 -9.09 -1.84 6.32
N ALA A 36 -9.03 -0.80 7.16
CA ALA A 36 -10.18 0.05 7.44
C ALA A 36 -10.71 0.72 6.16
N VAL A 37 -9.81 1.25 5.32
CA VAL A 37 -10.19 1.86 4.05
C VAL A 37 -10.74 0.82 3.07
N SER A 38 -10.12 -0.36 2.97
CA SER A 38 -10.63 -1.44 2.11
C SER A 38 -12.01 -1.93 2.54
N ALA A 39 -12.27 -2.03 3.84
CA ALA A 39 -13.58 -2.42 4.36
C ALA A 39 -14.66 -1.36 4.06
N GLU A 40 -14.33 -0.07 4.24
CA GLU A 40 -15.25 1.04 3.92
C GLU A 40 -15.60 1.08 2.42
N LEU A 41 -14.66 0.69 1.56
CA LEU A 41 -14.84 0.68 0.10
C LEU A 41 -15.31 -0.68 -0.46
N ASP A 42 -15.62 -1.65 0.39
CA ASP A 42 -15.95 -3.04 -0.01
C ASP A 42 -14.93 -3.64 -1.00
N CYS A 43 -13.64 -3.34 -0.78
CA CYS A 43 -12.55 -3.75 -1.63
C CYS A 43 -12.08 -5.17 -1.24
N HIS A 44 -12.59 -6.18 -1.95
CA HIS A 44 -12.32 -7.60 -1.66
C HIS A 44 -10.91 -8.08 -2.05
N TYR A 45 -10.23 -7.42 -2.98
CA TYR A 45 -9.02 -7.90 -3.69
C TYR A 45 -8.11 -8.90 -2.95
#